data_AF-A0A7W2CAP2-F1
#
_entry.id   AF-A0A7W2CAP2-F1
#
_cell.length_a   1.000
_cell.length_b   1.000
_cell.length_c   1.000
_cell.angle_alpha   90.00
_cell.angle_beta   90.00
_cell.angle_gamma   90.00
#
_symmetry.space_group_name_H-M   'P 1'
#
loop_
_entity.id
_entity.type
_entity.pdbx_description
1 polymer ?
#
loop_
_entity_poly.entity_id
_entity_poly.type
_entity_poly.pdbx_seq_one_letter_code
_entity_poly.pdbx_strand_id
1 'polypeptide(L)'
;MERFVEVSAFQKHIGHVYGEKDKERGISASVAWLAEEVGELAQAIRKGTQEQKIHEFGDVLAWTFSLANQVGVDLEQALERYVTDPP
;
A
#
# COMPACT_ATOMS: atom_id res chain seq x y z
N MET A 1 -24.22 3.96 -7.37
CA MET A 1 -23.28 3.27 -8.28
C MET A 1 -22.07 2.94 -7.45
N GLU A 2 -21.83 1.65 -7.17
CA GLU A 2 -20.63 1.24 -6.41
C GLU A 2 -19.39 1.69 -7.17
N ARG A 3 -18.46 2.34 -6.47
CA ARG A 3 -17.16 2.73 -7.01
C ARG A 3 -16.19 1.62 -6.63
N PHE A 4 -15.86 0.78 -7.60
CA PHE A 4 -14.80 -0.21 -7.44
C PHE A 4 -13.43 0.45 -7.71
N VAL A 5 -12.43 0.03 -6.95
CA VAL A 5 -11.04 0.40 -7.17
C VAL A 5 -10.31 -0.84 -7.65
N GLU A 6 -9.90 -0.84 -8.91
CA GLU A 6 -9.06 -1.90 -9.47
C GLU A 6 -7.63 -1.74 -8.96
N VAL A 7 -6.98 -2.86 -8.60
CA VAL A 7 -5.60 -2.87 -8.08
C VAL A 7 -4.65 -2.19 -9.05
N SER A 8 -4.68 -2.56 -10.32
CA SER A 8 -3.81 -1.97 -11.34
C SER A 8 -4.11 -0.49 -11.60
N ALA A 9 -5.38 -0.07 -11.52
CA ALA A 9 -5.75 1.34 -11.62
C ALA A 9 -5.22 2.15 -10.42
N PHE A 10 -5.33 1.60 -9.21
CA PHE A 10 -4.79 2.24 -8.01
C PHE A 10 -3.26 2.30 -8.02
N GLN A 11 -2.58 1.25 -8.47
CA GLN A 11 -1.13 1.23 -8.61
C GLN A 11 -0.62 2.32 -9.56
N LYS A 12 -1.28 2.48 -10.72
CA LYS A 12 -1.00 3.57 -11.66
C LYS A 12 -1.26 4.94 -11.04
N HIS A 13 -2.34 5.08 -10.28
CA HIS A 13 -2.66 6.33 -9.58
C HIS A 13 -1.59 6.71 -8.56
N ILE A 14 -1.17 5.79 -7.70
CA ILE A 14 -0.08 6.00 -6.73
C ILE A 14 1.22 6.38 -7.45
N GLY A 15 1.57 5.68 -8.54
CA GLY A 15 2.74 6.00 -9.34
C GLY A 15 2.68 7.40 -9.95
N HIS A 16 1.50 7.86 -10.37
CA HIS A 16 1.31 9.21 -10.89
C HIS A 16 1.41 10.30 -9.80
N VAL A 17 0.83 10.07 -8.63
CA VAL A 17 0.76 11.07 -7.55
C VAL A 17 2.08 11.17 -6.78
N TYR A 18 2.72 10.03 -6.50
CA TYR A 18 3.85 9.96 -5.56
C TYR A 18 5.17 9.55 -6.22
N GLY A 19 5.16 9.07 -7.46
CA GLY A 19 6.32 8.40 -8.09
C GLY A 19 7.62 9.22 -8.10
N GLU A 20 7.58 10.52 -8.37
CA GLU A 20 8.78 11.36 -8.34
C GLU A 20 9.35 11.52 -6.93
N LYS A 21 8.48 11.75 -5.94
CA LYS A 21 8.88 11.83 -4.52
C LYS A 21 9.42 10.50 -4.02
N ASP A 22 8.81 9.39 -4.46
CA ASP A 22 9.25 8.05 -4.11
C ASP A 22 10.65 7.77 -4.67
N LYS A 23 10.93 8.17 -5.92
CA LYS A 23 12.27 8.05 -6.51
C LYS A 23 13.32 8.83 -5.73
N GLU A 24 13.01 10.08 -5.35
CA GLU A 24 13.91 10.92 -4.55
C GLU A 24 14.14 10.35 -3.14
N ARG A 25 13.09 9.83 -2.50
CA ARG A 25 13.15 9.23 -1.16
C ARG A 25 14.00 7.95 -1.13
N GLY A 26 13.92 7.15 -2.20
CA GLY A 26 14.61 5.88 -2.31
C GLY A 26 13.94 4.72 -1.56
N ILE A 27 14.39 3.51 -1.90
CA ILE A 27 13.78 2.25 -1.45
C ILE A 27 13.91 2.07 0.05
N SER A 28 15.11 2.24 0.62
CA SER A 28 15.35 1.99 2.06
C SER A 28 14.47 2.85 2.96
N ALA A 29 14.30 4.12 2.61
CA ALA A 29 13.42 5.01 3.36
C ALA A 29 11.94 4.66 3.14
N SER A 30 11.54 4.20 1.95
CA SER A 30 10.16 3.77 1.69
C SER A 30 9.80 2.46 2.42
N VAL A 31 10.77 1.56 2.60
CA VAL A 31 10.63 0.39 3.50
C VAL A 31 10.49 0.81 4.95
N ALA A 32 11.27 1.81 5.39
CA ALA A 32 11.17 2.33 6.75
C ALA A 32 9.79 2.94 7.03
N TRP A 33 9.26 3.75 6.10
CA TRP A 33 7.90 4.29 6.18
C TRP A 33 6.85 3.19 6.23
N LEU A 34 6.90 2.19 5.34
CA LEU A 34 5.97 1.07 5.40
C LEU A 34 6.00 0.35 6.76
N ALA A 35 7.18 0.17 7.36
CA ALA A 35 7.31 -0.43 8.68
C ALA A 35 6.72 0.45 9.80
N GLU A 36 6.86 1.78 9.68
CA GLU A 36 6.23 2.76 10.57
C GLU A 36 4.71 2.65 10.51
N GLU A 37 4.11 2.65 9.31
CA GLU A 37 2.65 2.54 9.14
C GLU A 37 2.09 1.22 9.69
N VAL A 38 2.83 0.12 9.57
CA VAL A 38 2.43 -1.16 10.20
C VAL A 38 2.41 -1.03 11.73
N GLY A 39 3.34 -0.26 12.30
CA GLY A 39 3.35 0.09 13.71
C GLY A 39 2.14 0.92 14.12
N GLU A 40 1.78 1.93 13.33
CA GLU A 40 0.61 2.79 13.56
C GLU A 40 -0.69 1.99 13.45
N LEU A 41 -0.81 1.14 12.42
CA LEU A 41 -1.91 0.19 12.27
C LEU A 41 -2.06 -0.72 13.48
N ALA A 42 -0.96 -1.28 14.01
CA ALA A 42 -1.02 -2.10 15.21
C ALA A 42 -1.55 -1.32 16.43
N GLN A 43 -1.21 -0.04 16.56
CA GLN A 43 -1.75 0.83 17.61
C GLN A 43 -3.24 1.10 17.41
N ALA A 44 -3.66 1.43 16.18
CA ALA A 44 -5.06 1.67 15.84
C ALA A 44 -5.94 0.43 16.03
N ILE A 45 -5.44 -0.77 15.70
CA ILE A 45 -6.14 -2.04 15.98
C ILE A 45 -6.36 -2.22 17.47
N ARG A 46 -5.31 -2.01 18.28
CA ARG A 46 -5.35 -2.28 19.73
C ARG A 46 -6.22 -1.29 20.51
N LYS A 47 -6.21 -0.01 20.13
CA LYS A 47 -6.80 1.06 20.95
C LYS A 47 -7.54 2.15 20.16
N GLY A 48 -7.48 2.11 18.84
CA GLY A 48 -8.04 3.15 17.98
C GLY A 48 -9.53 2.99 17.68
N THR A 49 -10.11 4.06 17.16
CA THR A 49 -11.47 4.08 16.62
C THR A 49 -11.54 3.34 15.28
N GLN A 50 -12.75 3.06 14.80
CA GLN A 50 -12.94 2.48 13.47
C GLN A 50 -12.38 3.39 12.37
N GLU A 51 -12.50 4.70 12.52
CA GLU A 51 -11.96 5.69 11.58
C GLU A 51 -10.43 5.63 11.53
N GLN A 52 -9.76 5.55 12.68
CA GLN A 52 -8.30 5.38 12.74
C GLN A 52 -7.87 4.09 12.07
N LYS A 53 -8.57 2.97 12.30
CA LYS A 53 -8.26 1.71 11.60
C LYS A 53 -8.35 1.86 10.10
N ILE A 54 -9.41 2.50 9.59
CA ILE A 54 -9.57 2.75 8.15
C ILE A 54 -8.41 3.59 7.61
N HIS A 55 -7.97 4.61 8.37
CA HIS A 55 -6.83 5.45 8.04
C HIS A 55 -5.55 4.61 7.88
N GLU A 56 -5.16 3.89 8.94
CA GLU A 56 -3.88 3.17 8.95
C GLU A 56 -3.86 1.99 7.96
N PHE A 57 -5.01 1.35 7.73
CA PHE A 57 -5.11 0.36 6.64
C PHE A 57 -4.88 1.02 5.27
N GLY A 58 -5.37 2.24 5.09
CA GLY A 58 -5.14 3.05 3.90
C GLY A 58 -3.65 3.35 3.70
N ASP A 59 -2.95 3.76 4.76
CA ASP A 59 -1.54 4.12 4.67
C ASP A 59 -0.64 2.91 4.42
N VAL A 60 -0.86 1.80 5.12
CA VAL A 60 -0.14 0.54 4.84
C VAL A 60 -0.32 0.12 3.38
N LEU A 61 -1.54 0.22 2.84
CA LEU A 61 -1.78 -0.06 1.42
C LEU A 61 -1.02 0.94 0.54
N ALA A 62 -1.20 2.25 0.74
CA ALA A 62 -0.57 3.27 -0.08
C ALA A 62 0.96 3.09 -0.17
N TRP A 63 1.62 2.85 0.97
CA TRP A 63 3.07 2.61 1.02
C TRP A 63 3.49 1.28 0.38
N THR A 64 2.65 0.25 0.46
CA THR A 64 2.88 -1.01 -0.27
C THR A 64 2.86 -0.78 -1.78
N PHE A 65 1.88 -0.03 -2.29
CA PHE A 65 1.78 0.32 -3.72
C PHE A 65 2.95 1.22 -4.17
N SER A 66 3.34 2.21 -3.37
CA SER A 66 4.51 3.05 -3.63
C SER A 66 5.79 2.22 -3.73
N LEU A 67 6.03 1.33 -2.76
CA LEU A 67 7.20 0.46 -2.78
C LEU A 67 7.18 -0.48 -3.99
N ALA A 68 6.05 -1.11 -4.30
CA ALA A 68 5.89 -1.96 -5.48
C ALA A 68 6.24 -1.24 -6.78
N ASN A 69 5.82 0.02 -6.92
CA ASN A 69 6.19 0.88 -8.06
C ASN A 69 7.69 1.15 -8.12
N GLN A 70 8.36 1.37 -6.99
CA GLN A 70 9.81 1.59 -6.96
C GLN A 70 10.62 0.35 -7.34
N VAL A 71 10.14 -0.85 -6.98
CA VAL A 71 10.85 -2.12 -7.25
C VAL A 71 10.37 -2.84 -8.51
N GLY A 72 9.41 -2.28 -9.23
CA GLY A 72 8.89 -2.84 -10.48
C GLY A 72 8.04 -4.11 -10.30
N VAL A 73 7.31 -4.22 -9.19
CA VAL A 73 6.40 -5.35 -8.93
C VAL A 73 4.97 -4.99 -9.36
N ASP A 74 4.35 -5.88 -10.13
CA ASP A 74 2.92 -5.83 -10.45
C ASP A 74 2.11 -6.46 -9.31
N LEU A 75 1.30 -5.65 -8.62
CA LEU A 75 0.53 -6.12 -7.47
C LEU A 75 -0.71 -6.93 -7.86
N GLU A 76 -1.27 -6.72 -9.05
CA GLU A 76 -2.39 -7.53 -9.54
C GLU A 76 -1.91 -8.96 -9.80
N GLN A 77 -0.74 -9.10 -10.44
CA GLN A 77 -0.07 -10.40 -10.59
C GLN A 77 0.31 -11.03 -9.23
N ALA A 78 0.81 -10.25 -8.27
CA ALA A 78 1.16 -10.77 -6.95
C ALA A 78 -0.06 -11.33 -6.19
N LEU A 79 -1.24 -10.72 -6.37
CA LEU A 79 -2.49 -11.13 -5.74
C LEU A 79 -3.13 -12.35 -6.43
N GLU A 80 -2.92 -12.54 -7.74
CA GLU A 80 -3.48 -13.67 -8.51
C GLU A 80 -3.16 -15.03 -7.88
N ARG A 81 -1.98 -15.17 -7.27
CA ARG A 81 -1.59 -16.37 -6.54
C ARG A 81 -2.60 -16.77 -5.47
N TYR A 82 -3.15 -15.82 -4.71
CA TYR A 82 -4.09 -16.11 -3.62
C TYR A 82 -5.49 -16.49 -4.12
N VAL A 83 -5.79 -16.23 -5.39
CA VAL A 83 -7.04 -16.62 -6.04
C VAL A 83 -6.91 -18.00 -6.69
N THR A 84 -5.74 -18.29 -7.27
CA THR A 84 -5.51 -19.48 -8.10
C THR A 84 -4.91 -20.66 -7.33
N ASP A 85 -3.99 -20.41 -6.41
CA ASP A 85 -3.28 -21.42 -5.61
C ASP A 85 -2.86 -20.85 -4.23
N PRO A 86 -3.84 -20.61 -3.33
CA PRO A 86 -3.56 -20.11 -2.00
C PRO A 86 -2.79 -21.16 -1.17
N PRO A 87 -1.84 -20.73 -0.32
CA PRO A 87 -1.06 -21.62 0.55
C PRO A 87 -1.90 -22.33 1.62
#